data_AF-A0A0B8NWL1-F1
#
_entry.id   AF-A0A0B8NWL1-F1
#
_cell.length_a   1.000
_cell.length_b   1.000
_cell.length_c   1.000
_cell.angle_alpha   90.00
_cell.angle_beta   90.00
_cell.angle_gamma   90.00
#
_symmetry.space_group_name_H-M   'P 1'
#
loop_
_entity.id
_entity.type
_entity.pdbx_description
1 polymer ?
#
loop_
_entity_poly.entity_id
_entity_poly.type
_entity_poly.pdbx_seq_one_letter_code
_entity_poly.pdbx_strand_id
1 'polypeptide(L)'
;MNNGPVTGFNSRWNVEDGFPDPDTDTTSKTYAEYINAGNGNGRRTFVVPVVDCSEGTNGAKPITIKGFACFFLTQQYDKQEKVIWGEFYTSGCTVPSGGGGLNPTATGPYKIQLYRDLATGAS
;
A
#
# COMPACT_ATOMS: atom_id res chain seq x y z
N MET A 1 21.13 9.13 -5.25
CA MET A 1 20.08 8.44 -6.02
C MET A 1 18.80 9.25 -5.86
N ASN A 2 18.18 9.67 -6.97
CA ASN A 2 16.98 10.50 -6.95
C ASN A 2 15.74 9.63 -6.75
N ASN A 3 15.49 9.24 -5.50
CA ASN A 3 14.31 8.44 -5.10
C ASN A 3 13.06 9.33 -4.97
N GLY A 4 12.83 10.18 -5.96
CA GLY A 4 11.67 11.06 -5.99
C GLY A 4 10.38 10.27 -6.24
N PRO A 5 9.21 10.87 -5.93
CA PRO A 5 7.91 10.22 -6.11
C PRO A 5 7.72 9.70 -7.54
N VAL A 6 8.19 10.43 -8.55
CA VAL A 6 8.17 10.02 -9.96
C VAL A 6 8.84 8.65 -10.16
N THR A 7 10.09 8.51 -9.74
CA THR A 7 10.86 7.27 -9.86
C THR A 7 10.20 6.15 -9.05
N GLY A 8 9.72 6.48 -7.85
CA GLY A 8 9.02 5.54 -6.97
C GLY A 8 7.76 4.94 -7.61
N PHE A 9 6.91 5.77 -8.19
CA PHE A 9 5.69 5.31 -8.86
C PHE A 9 5.98 4.63 -10.21
N ASN A 10 6.95 5.12 -10.98
CA ASN A 10 7.26 4.52 -12.28
C ASN A 10 8.03 3.20 -12.18
N SER A 11 8.68 2.93 -11.04
CA SER A 11 9.30 1.62 -10.74
C SER A 11 8.31 0.44 -10.70
N ARG A 12 6.99 0.70 -10.79
CA ARG A 12 5.97 -0.34 -10.90
C ARG A 12 5.84 -0.86 -12.33
N TRP A 13 6.32 -0.11 -13.32
CA TRP A 13 6.34 -0.50 -14.73
C TRP A 13 7.74 -0.70 -15.28
N ASN A 14 8.71 0.09 -14.80
CA ASN A 14 10.06 0.12 -15.34
C ASN A 14 11.07 -0.37 -14.29
N VAL A 15 12.15 -1.00 -14.75
CA VAL A 15 13.27 -1.36 -13.88
C VAL A 15 13.97 -0.06 -13.46
N GLU A 16 14.05 0.19 -12.15
CA GLU A 16 14.65 1.38 -11.58
C GLU A 16 15.65 0.97 -10.49
N ASP A 17 16.86 1.53 -10.51
CA ASP A 17 17.89 1.24 -9.51
C ASP A 17 17.43 1.63 -8.10
N GLY A 18 17.65 0.74 -7.14
CA GLY A 18 17.20 0.90 -5.76
C GLY A 18 15.71 0.62 -5.51
N PHE A 19 14.96 0.14 -6.51
CA PHE A 19 13.59 -0.35 -6.35
C PHE A 19 13.52 -1.85 -6.67
N PRO A 20 12.59 -2.62 -6.07
CA PRO A 20 12.42 -4.01 -6.47
C PRO A 20 11.82 -4.09 -7.89
N ASP A 21 11.85 -5.27 -8.50
CA ASP A 21 11.43 -5.48 -9.89
C ASP A 21 10.01 -4.97 -10.19
N PRO A 22 9.71 -4.56 -11.45
CA PRO A 22 8.39 -4.09 -11.86
C PRO A 22 7.27 -5.08 -11.62
N ASP A 23 6.04 -4.62 -11.80
CA ASP A 23 4.90 -5.53 -11.83
C ASP A 23 5.02 -6.50 -13.01
N THR A 24 4.77 -7.77 -12.73
CA THR A 24 4.81 -8.86 -13.72
C THR A 24 3.63 -8.80 -14.69
N ASP A 25 2.55 -8.09 -14.32
CA ASP A 25 1.47 -7.74 -15.25
C ASP A 25 1.62 -6.30 -15.74
N THR A 26 1.95 -6.16 -17.02
CA THR A 26 2.14 -4.89 -17.73
C THR A 26 0.94 -4.49 -18.59
N THR A 27 -0.11 -5.31 -18.65
CA THR A 27 -1.20 -5.17 -19.62
C THR A 27 -2.52 -4.72 -19.00
N SER A 28 -2.83 -5.17 -17.77
CA SER A 28 -4.10 -4.86 -17.14
C SER A 28 -4.22 -3.38 -16.81
N LYS A 29 -5.36 -2.79 -17.17
CA LYS A 29 -5.72 -1.38 -16.94
C LYS A 29 -6.68 -1.21 -15.77
N THR A 30 -7.40 -2.27 -15.42
CA THR A 30 -8.30 -2.32 -14.26
C THR A 30 -7.87 -3.39 -13.27
N TYR A 31 -8.34 -3.27 -12.03
CA TYR A 31 -8.11 -4.28 -11.00
C TYR A 31 -8.75 -5.63 -11.36
N ALA A 32 -9.94 -5.60 -11.98
CA ALA A 32 -10.61 -6.83 -12.42
C ALA A 32 -9.78 -7.59 -13.47
N GLU A 33 -9.23 -6.88 -14.47
CA GLU A 33 -8.31 -7.48 -15.44
C GLU A 33 -7.07 -8.06 -14.75
N TYR A 34 -6.50 -7.32 -13.80
CA TYR A 34 -5.30 -7.71 -13.07
C TYR A 34 -5.45 -9.02 -12.31
N ILE A 35 -6.57 -9.16 -11.57
CA ILE A 35 -6.86 -10.40 -10.84
C ILE A 35 -7.18 -11.55 -11.81
N ASN A 36 -7.90 -11.29 -12.90
CA ASN A 36 -8.23 -12.31 -13.90
C ASN A 36 -7.00 -12.81 -14.67
N ALA A 37 -6.03 -11.94 -14.94
CA ALA A 37 -4.77 -12.30 -15.59
C ALA A 37 -3.92 -13.21 -14.68
N GLY A 38 -3.97 -13.00 -13.36
CA GLY A 38 -3.38 -13.88 -12.36
C GLY A 38 -1.84 -13.96 -12.39
N ASN A 39 -1.19 -13.11 -13.19
CA ASN A 39 0.26 -13.04 -13.37
C ASN A 39 0.89 -11.83 -12.67
N GLY A 40 0.09 -10.91 -12.11
CA GLY A 40 0.59 -9.74 -11.38
C GLY A 40 1.18 -10.07 -10.01
N ASN A 41 2.19 -9.32 -9.58
CA ASN A 41 2.91 -9.55 -8.32
C ASN A 41 2.50 -8.59 -7.17
N GLY A 42 1.39 -7.88 -7.34
CA GLY A 42 0.81 -6.92 -6.39
C GLY A 42 1.47 -5.54 -6.37
N ARG A 43 2.46 -5.26 -7.24
CA ARG A 43 3.20 -3.99 -7.18
C ARG A 43 2.37 -2.77 -7.52
N ARG A 44 1.27 -2.95 -8.27
CA ARG A 44 0.30 -1.90 -8.60
C ARG A 44 -0.87 -1.80 -7.61
N THR A 45 -0.91 -2.56 -6.52
CA THR A 45 -1.94 -2.41 -5.49
C THR A 45 -1.42 -1.62 -4.27
N PHE A 46 -2.24 -0.70 -3.76
CA PHE A 46 -1.91 0.21 -2.67
C PHE A 46 -2.97 0.19 -1.59
N VAL A 47 -2.54 0.25 -0.34
CA VAL A 47 -3.41 0.41 0.83
C VAL A 47 -3.14 1.77 1.45
N VAL A 48 -4.18 2.59 1.54
CA VAL A 48 -4.10 3.97 2.04
C VAL A 48 -4.94 4.07 3.32
N PRO A 49 -4.36 4.49 4.46
CA PRO A 49 -5.14 4.74 5.66
C PRO A 49 -6.06 5.94 5.45
N VAL A 50 -7.32 5.78 5.84
CA VAL A 50 -8.32 6.85 5.88
C VAL A 50 -8.38 7.36 7.31
N VAL A 51 -8.17 8.66 7.51
CA VAL A 51 -8.06 9.28 8.84
C VAL A 51 -9.19 10.26 9.10
N ASP A 52 -9.50 10.46 10.38
CA ASP A 52 -10.43 11.50 10.82
C ASP A 52 -9.73 12.87 10.80
N CYS A 53 -10.21 13.78 9.95
CA CYS A 53 -9.68 15.14 9.83
C CYS A 53 -10.53 16.18 10.57
N SER A 54 -11.57 15.79 11.31
CA SER A 54 -12.53 16.72 11.91
C SER A 54 -11.91 17.67 12.94
N GLU A 55 -10.88 17.26 13.68
CA GLU A 55 -10.29 18.06 14.77
C GLU A 55 -9.09 18.94 14.35
N GLY A 56 -8.83 19.08 13.05
CA GLY A 56 -7.71 19.86 12.54
C GLY A 56 -6.36 19.22 12.89
N THR A 57 -5.81 18.48 11.94
CA THR A 57 -4.53 17.78 12.12
C THR A 57 -3.38 18.74 11.85
N ASN A 58 -2.66 19.15 12.89
CA ASN A 58 -1.28 19.61 12.75
C ASN A 58 -0.39 18.43 13.16
N GLY A 59 0.75 18.22 12.50
CA GLY A 59 1.57 17.00 12.64
C GLY A 59 2.09 16.68 14.06
N ALA A 60 1.70 17.44 15.08
CA ALA A 60 1.96 17.23 16.50
C ALA A 60 0.82 16.47 17.23
N LYS A 61 -0.38 16.35 16.65
CA LYS A 61 -1.52 15.67 17.28
C LYS A 61 -1.66 14.22 16.81
N PRO A 62 -2.13 13.32 17.69
CA PRO A 62 -2.54 11.98 17.28
C PRO A 62 -3.64 12.06 16.20
N ILE A 63 -3.57 11.18 15.21
CA ILE A 63 -4.60 11.03 14.18
C ILE A 63 -5.33 9.70 14.37
N THR A 64 -6.65 9.74 14.28
CA THR A 64 -7.48 8.53 14.37
C THR A 64 -7.65 7.92 13.00
N ILE A 65 -7.18 6.69 12.80
CA ILE A 65 -7.41 5.91 11.57
C ILE A 65 -8.84 5.36 11.64
N LYS A 66 -9.65 5.67 10.62
CA LYS A 66 -11.03 5.18 10.47
C LYS A 66 -11.12 3.86 9.71
N GLY A 67 -10.13 3.60 8.86
CA GLY A 67 -10.04 2.38 8.09
C GLY A 67 -8.93 2.44 7.05
N PHE A 68 -8.95 1.49 6.13
CA PHE A 68 -8.01 1.40 5.02
C PHE A 68 -8.78 1.31 3.71
N ALA A 69 -8.36 2.09 2.72
CA ALA A 69 -8.86 2.06 1.36
C ALA A 69 -7.83 1.41 0.44
N CYS A 70 -8.31 0.62 -0.50
CA CYS A 70 -7.47 -0.09 -1.45
C CYS A 70 -7.60 0.52 -2.85
N PHE A 71 -6.46 0.70 -3.50
CA PHE A 71 -6.37 1.29 -4.83
C PHE A 71 -5.50 0.45 -5.75
N PHE A 72 -5.92 0.30 -7.00
CA PHE A 72 -5.12 -0.28 -8.07
C PHE A 72 -4.60 0.83 -8.98
N LEU A 73 -3.31 0.84 -9.25
CA LEU A 73 -2.65 1.88 -10.03
C LEU A 73 -2.84 1.63 -11.52
N THR A 74 -3.58 2.52 -12.17
CA THR A 74 -4.00 2.33 -13.56
C THR A 74 -2.97 2.87 -14.57
N GLN A 75 -2.07 3.74 -14.13
CA GLN A 75 -1.06 4.35 -14.99
C GLN A 75 0.24 4.73 -14.28
N GLN A 76 1.29 4.91 -15.09
CA GLN A 76 2.52 5.56 -14.66
C GLN A 76 2.25 7.00 -14.21
N TYR A 77 3.14 7.53 -13.36
CA TYR A 77 3.14 8.93 -12.97
C TYR A 77 3.31 9.82 -14.20
N ASP A 78 2.36 10.73 -14.40
CA ASP A 78 2.46 11.75 -15.42
C ASP A 78 3.26 12.95 -14.88
N LYS A 79 4.41 13.23 -15.52
CA LYS A 79 5.28 14.36 -15.14
C LYS A 79 4.69 15.73 -15.46
N GLN A 80 3.80 15.81 -16.45
CA GLN A 80 3.19 17.06 -16.89
C GLN A 80 2.06 17.44 -15.95
N GLU A 81 1.09 16.54 -15.75
CA GLU A 81 -0.06 16.75 -14.89
C GLU A 81 0.27 16.59 -13.40
N LYS A 82 1.38 15.92 -13.07
CA LYS A 82 1.79 15.57 -11.70
C LYS A 82 0.73 14.77 -10.94
N VAL A 83 -0.03 13.96 -11.68
CA VAL A 83 -1.17 13.19 -11.19
C VAL A 83 -0.90 11.70 -11.31
N ILE A 84 -1.52 10.95 -10.40
CA ILE A 84 -1.57 9.50 -10.38
C ILE A 84 -3.03 9.12 -10.26
N TRP A 85 -3.50 8.24 -11.15
CA TRP A 85 -4.85 7.70 -11.09
C TRP A 85 -4.84 6.30 -10.48
N GLY A 86 -5.83 6.04 -9.65
CA GLY A 86 -6.04 4.74 -9.03
C GLY A 86 -7.52 4.36 -9.05
N GLU A 87 -7.79 3.08 -9.31
CA GLU A 87 -9.11 2.49 -9.20
C GLU A 87 -9.34 2.03 -7.76
N PHE A 88 -10.37 2.56 -7.10
CA PHE A 88 -10.79 2.06 -5.79
C PHE A 88 -11.45 0.69 -5.95
N TYR A 89 -11.02 -0.29 -5.14
CA TYR A 89 -11.61 -1.62 -5.13
C TYR A 89 -11.89 -2.09 -3.70
N THR A 90 -12.97 -2.87 -3.55
CA THR A 90 -13.46 -3.35 -2.25
C THR A 90 -13.16 -4.83 -2.01
N SER A 91 -13.04 -5.62 -3.07
CA SER A 91 -12.81 -7.07 -3.00
C SER A 91 -11.32 -7.41 -3.14
N GLY A 92 -10.81 -8.32 -2.31
CA GLY A 92 -9.39 -8.68 -2.35
C GLY A 92 -8.46 -7.59 -1.82
N CYS A 93 -8.98 -6.66 -1.02
CA CYS A 93 -8.20 -5.71 -0.23
C CYS A 93 -7.48 -6.45 0.90
N THR A 94 -6.53 -7.31 0.54
CA THR A 94 -5.56 -7.87 1.48
C THR A 94 -4.53 -6.80 1.71
N VAL A 95 -4.32 -6.40 2.97
CA VAL A 95 -3.12 -5.66 3.36
C VAL A 95 -2.03 -6.71 3.53
N PRO A 96 -1.32 -7.13 2.46
CA PRO A 96 -0.54 -8.37 2.48
C PRO A 96 0.64 -8.23 3.45
N SER A 97 1.01 -6.97 3.70
CA SER A 97 2.10 -6.50 4.56
C SER A 97 1.64 -5.38 5.50
N GLY A 98 0.36 -5.39 5.90
CA GLY A 98 -0.16 -4.52 6.98
C GLY A 98 0.34 -4.94 8.36
N GLY A 99 1.12 -6.02 8.40
CA GLY A 99 1.99 -6.32 9.52
C GLY A 99 3.17 -5.37 9.50
N GLY A 100 3.06 -4.20 10.11
CA GLY A 100 4.29 -3.52 10.50
C GLY A 100 5.13 -4.47 11.34
N GLY A 101 6.44 -4.42 11.12
CA GLY A 101 7.36 -5.40 11.71
C GLY A 101 7.13 -5.57 13.21
N LEU A 102 7.39 -6.78 13.72
CA LEU A 102 7.29 -7.07 15.15
C LEU A 102 8.15 -6.14 16.02
N ASN A 103 9.14 -5.52 15.40
CA ASN A 103 10.02 -4.53 16.01
C ASN A 103 9.53 -3.12 15.66
N PRO A 104 8.98 -2.36 16.62
CA PRO A 104 8.62 -0.97 16.40
C PRO A 104 9.91 -0.15 16.26
N THR A 105 10.38 0.08 15.02
CA THR A 105 11.26 1.21 14.73
C THR A 105 10.38 2.45 14.55
N ALA A 106 10.87 3.63 14.94
CA ALA A 106 10.10 4.85 15.21
C ALA A 106 9.29 5.47 14.03
N THR A 107 8.99 4.73 12.96
CA THR A 107 8.26 5.26 11.81
C THR A 107 7.44 4.16 11.12
N GLY A 108 6.12 4.37 11.06
CA GLY A 108 5.18 3.55 10.29
C GLY A 108 4.10 2.84 11.13
N PRO A 109 3.03 2.34 10.48
CA PRO A 109 1.99 1.53 11.13
C PRO A 109 2.56 0.17 11.57
N TYR A 110 2.24 -0.28 12.79
CA TYR A 110 2.70 -1.55 13.38
C TYR A 110 1.54 -2.49 13.71
N LYS A 111 1.80 -3.81 13.68
CA LYS A 111 0.81 -4.84 14.04
C LYS A 111 1.18 -5.48 15.37
N ILE A 112 0.29 -5.38 16.36
CA ILE A 112 0.40 -6.16 17.60
C ILE A 112 -0.18 -7.55 17.32
N GLN A 113 0.68 -8.58 17.29
CA GLN A 113 0.26 -9.97 17.15
C GLN A 113 0.24 -10.62 18.54
N LEU A 114 -0.95 -10.83 19.09
CA LEU A 114 -1.13 -11.61 20.33
C LEU A 114 -1.20 -13.09 19.95
N TYR A 115 -0.34 -13.91 20.55
CA TYR A 115 -0.44 -15.36 20.48
C TYR A 115 -1.22 -15.86 21.68
N ARG A 116 -2.12 -16.83 21.47
CA ARG A 116 -2.71 -17.59 22.58
C ARG A 116 -1.61 -18.49 23.12
N ASP A 117 -1.17 -18.22 24.34
CA ASP A 117 -0.29 -19.14 25.06
C ASP A 117 -1.12 -20.38 25.47
N LEU A 118 -0.77 -21.53 24.90
CA LEU A 118 -1.41 -22.81 25.22
C LEU A 118 -0.86 -23.42 26.52
N ALA A 119 0.21 -22.85 27.10
CA ALA A 119 0.85 -23.36 28.32
C ALA A 119 0.25 -22.76 29.61
N THR A 120 -0.46 -21.63 29.56
CA THR A 120 -0.99 -20.95 30.77
C THR A 120 -2.47 -21.18 31.04
N GLY A 121 -3.10 -22.20 30.42
CA GLY A 121 -4.38 -22.73 30.92
C GLY A 121 -5.54 -21.73 31.06
N ALA A 122 -5.69 -20.77 30.14
CA ALA A 122 -6.89 -19.95 30.09
C ALA A 122 -8.01 -20.71 29.37
N SER A 123 -8.84 -21.40 30.16
CA SER A 123 -10.20 -21.83 29.78
C SER A 123 -11.14 -20.64 29.67
#